data_AF-A0A1Y3CL31-F1
#
_entry.id   AF-A0A1Y3CL31-F1
#
_cell.length_a   1.000
_cell.length_b   1.000
_cell.length_c   1.000
_cell.angle_alpha   90.00
_cell.angle_beta   90.00
_cell.angle_gamma   90.00
#
_symmetry.space_group_name_H-M   'P 1'
#
loop_
_entity.id
_entity.type
_entity.pdbx_description
1 polymer ?
#
loop_
_entity_poly.entity_id
_entity_poly.type
_entity_poly.pdbx_seq_one_letter_code
_entity_poly.pdbx_strand_id
1 'polypeptide(L)'
;MNQGIPTRDMMVNQNGQITAIWLIFFERLYSIYSNASEGNAEAFIQIKEIANQALELAQQNQSTHDSQQKQIEKLHKLVTDSVAGFATTQDLATSNKRIDQTEHDIQQLQKALEKLKATLKDSQKETKDKLSNLQEQINNITLNYILEAPIDGKTYGRKDSDWSEIVVVNLSFPFFLSDGVRQNIPLTSDFQLPFFLSDGTQQNIQMVVI
;
A
#
# COMPACT_ATOMS: atom_id res chain seq x y z
N MET A 1 -16.30 36.24 55.71
CA MET A 1 -15.41 37.03 56.59
C MET A 1 -13.97 36.68 56.24
N ASN A 2 -13.14 37.69 56.03
CA ASN A 2 -11.78 37.65 55.48
C ASN A 2 -10.90 36.53 56.02
N GLN A 3 -10.36 35.69 55.14
CA GLN A 3 -9.12 34.96 55.41
C GLN A 3 -7.96 35.90 55.03
N GLY A 4 -7.64 36.80 55.97
CA GLY A 4 -6.50 37.70 55.85
C GLY A 4 -5.19 36.93 55.87
N ILE A 5 -4.23 37.41 55.07
CA ILE A 5 -2.84 36.94 55.05
C ILE A 5 -2.31 36.96 56.51
N PRO A 6 -1.77 35.85 57.04
CA PRO A 6 -1.20 35.81 58.38
C PRO A 6 -0.06 36.83 58.53
N THR A 7 -0.02 37.55 59.64
CA THR A 7 1.03 38.53 59.94
C THR A 7 2.38 37.84 60.18
N ARG A 8 3.49 38.54 59.87
CA ARG A 8 4.90 38.07 59.96
C ARG A 8 5.26 37.38 61.29
N ASP A 9 4.66 37.81 62.40
CA ASP A 9 4.90 37.23 63.73
C ASP A 9 4.30 35.84 63.94
N MET A 10 3.33 35.41 63.12
CA MET A 10 2.79 34.05 63.16
C MET A 10 3.63 33.04 62.35
N MET A 11 4.68 33.50 61.67
CA MET A 11 5.52 32.69 60.78
C MET A 11 6.82 32.20 61.43
N VAL A 12 7.06 32.51 62.71
CA VAL A 12 8.27 32.14 63.44
C VAL A 12 7.89 31.66 64.83
N ASN A 13 8.14 30.37 65.12
CA ASN A 13 8.15 29.88 66.50
C ASN A 13 9.28 30.60 67.27
N GLN A 14 9.07 30.93 68.55
CA GLN A 14 10.04 31.54 69.48
C GLN A 14 11.46 30.92 69.48
N ASN A 15 11.65 29.73 68.91
CA ASN A 15 12.94 29.06 68.72
C ASN A 15 13.62 29.33 67.36
N GLY A 16 13.12 30.27 66.55
CA GLY A 16 13.75 30.68 65.28
C GLY A 16 13.57 29.69 64.12
N GLN A 17 12.66 28.73 64.22
CA GLN A 17 12.35 27.83 63.12
C GLN A 17 11.42 28.52 62.12
N ILE A 18 11.91 28.71 60.88
CA ILE A 18 11.05 28.92 59.73
C ILE A 18 10.20 27.66 59.57
N THR A 19 8.92 27.83 59.86
CA THR A 19 7.91 26.79 59.99
C THR A 19 7.85 25.93 58.73
N ALA A 20 7.46 24.65 58.90
CA ALA A 20 7.20 23.63 57.89
C ALA A 20 6.53 24.12 56.58
N ILE A 21 5.91 25.30 56.58
CA ILE A 21 5.34 26.03 55.45
C ILE A 21 6.33 26.24 54.29
N TRP A 22 7.60 26.57 54.53
CA TRP A 22 8.57 26.72 53.42
C TRP A 22 8.96 25.37 52.81
N LEU A 23 9.09 24.32 53.63
CA LEU A 23 9.28 22.96 53.14
C LEU A 23 8.07 22.49 52.32
N ILE A 24 6.86 22.71 52.84
CA ILE A 24 5.59 22.42 52.16
C ILE A 24 5.46 23.23 50.86
N PHE A 25 5.96 24.46 50.82
CA PHE A 25 5.96 25.30 49.61
C PHE A 25 6.88 24.70 48.53
N PHE A 26 8.11 24.32 48.88
CA PHE A 26 9.03 23.67 47.94
C PHE A 26 8.56 22.28 47.51
N GLU A 27 7.97 21.49 48.42
CA GLU A 27 7.36 20.20 48.09
C GLU A 27 6.15 20.37 47.15
N ARG A 28 5.32 21.40 47.35
CA ARG A 28 4.21 21.70 46.43
C ARG A 28 4.70 22.21 45.09
N LEU A 29 5.75 23.05 45.04
CA LEU A 29 6.39 23.46 43.78
C LEU A 29 6.93 22.24 43.01
N TYR A 30 7.56 21.29 43.70
CA TYR A 30 8.05 20.06 43.10
C TYR A 30 6.90 19.14 42.63
N SER A 31 5.80 19.06 43.38
CA SER A 31 4.61 18.30 42.96
C SER A 31 3.91 18.92 41.74
N ILE A 32 3.84 20.25 41.67
CA ILE A 32 3.32 20.95 40.48
C ILE A 32 4.24 20.74 39.28
N TYR A 33 5.57 20.75 39.49
CA TYR A 33 6.57 20.43 38.47
C TYR A 33 6.43 19.00 37.93
N SER A 34 6.23 18.00 38.80
CA SER A 34 5.93 16.60 38.44
C SER A 34 4.68 16.49 37.56
N ASN A 35 3.64 17.26 37.89
CA ASN A 35 2.35 17.22 37.18
C ASN A 35 2.33 18.06 35.90
N ALA A 36 3.25 19.01 35.72
CA ALA A 36 3.37 19.85 34.53
C ALA A 36 4.07 19.15 33.34
N SER A 37 4.38 17.86 33.46
CA SER A 37 5.00 17.03 32.40
C SER A 37 4.16 16.90 31.12
N GLU A 38 2.94 17.43 31.10
CA GLU A 38 2.09 17.55 29.92
C GLU A 38 2.15 18.96 29.30
N GLY A 39 3.27 19.28 28.64
CA GLY A 39 3.29 20.17 27.48
C GLY A 39 3.31 21.69 27.69
N ASN A 40 3.46 22.22 28.92
CA ASN A 40 3.44 23.67 29.13
C ASN A 40 4.84 24.27 29.35
N ALA A 41 5.54 24.59 28.25
CA ALA A 41 6.89 25.18 28.27
C ALA A 41 6.97 26.49 29.07
N GLU A 42 5.88 27.25 29.13
CA GLU A 42 5.79 28.51 29.88
C GLU A 42 5.76 28.26 31.40
N ALA A 43 5.08 27.20 31.85
CA ALA A 43 5.08 26.80 33.25
C ALA A 43 6.49 26.41 33.74
N PHE A 44 7.31 25.79 32.90
CA PHE A 44 8.69 25.44 33.25
C PHE A 44 9.61 26.66 33.38
N ILE A 45 9.43 27.69 32.53
CA ILE A 45 10.17 28.95 32.64
C ILE A 45 9.81 29.67 33.93
N GLN A 46 8.51 29.75 34.25
CA GLN A 46 8.03 30.38 35.48
C GLN A 46 8.51 29.62 36.74
N ILE A 47 8.54 28.29 36.71
CA ILE A 47 9.08 27.48 37.82
C ILE A 47 10.57 27.74 38.01
N LYS A 48 11.35 27.85 36.93
CA LYS A 48 12.78 28.20 37.01
C LYS A 48 12.98 29.60 37.60
N GLU A 49 12.17 30.57 37.20
CA GLU A 49 12.26 31.94 37.70
C GLU A 49 11.88 32.03 39.19
N ILE A 50 10.82 31.34 39.61
CA ILE A 50 10.42 31.24 41.03
C ILE A 50 11.51 30.54 41.86
N ALA A 51 12.13 29.48 41.33
CA ALA A 51 13.22 28.79 42.01
C ALA A 51 14.46 29.69 42.19
N ASN A 52 14.79 30.49 41.18
CA ASN A 52 15.88 31.47 41.26
C ASN A 52 15.58 32.57 42.29
N GLN A 53 14.38 33.15 42.25
CA GLN A 53 13.96 34.19 43.20
C GLN A 53 13.93 33.65 44.63
N ALA A 54 13.47 32.42 44.84
CA ALA A 54 13.48 31.78 46.15
C ALA A 54 14.90 31.53 46.67
N LEU A 55 15.84 31.17 45.79
CA LEU A 55 17.26 31.04 46.14
C LEU A 55 17.88 32.40 46.51
N GLU A 56 17.61 33.46 45.74
CA GLU A 56 18.09 34.83 46.02
C GLU A 56 17.56 35.34 47.37
N LEU A 57 16.26 35.13 47.66
CA LEU A 57 15.65 35.49 48.94
C LEU A 57 16.21 34.66 50.11
N ALA A 58 16.57 33.40 49.88
CA ALA A 58 17.24 32.57 50.88
C ALA A 58 18.67 33.02 51.15
N GLN A 59 19.40 33.46 50.12
CA GLN A 59 20.76 33.99 50.25
C GLN A 59 20.81 35.38 50.90
N GLN A 60 19.78 36.22 50.71
CA GLN A 60 19.66 37.51 51.38
C GLN A 60 19.45 37.39 52.90
N ASN A 61 18.86 36.29 53.38
CA ASN A 61 18.74 35.97 54.81
C ASN A 61 19.99 35.23 55.31
N GLN A 62 21.16 35.88 55.22
CA GLN A 62 22.40 35.33 55.76
C GLN A 62 22.33 35.16 57.29
N SER A 63 22.74 33.97 57.75
CA SER A 63 22.74 33.42 59.12
C SER A 63 21.39 32.79 59.52
N THR A 64 21.28 31.47 59.72
CA THR A 64 22.00 30.74 60.77
C THR A 64 22.03 29.21 60.57
N HIS A 65 21.84 28.65 59.37
CA HIS A 65 21.89 27.19 59.17
C HIS A 65 22.41 26.75 57.78
N ASP A 66 23.72 26.52 57.68
CA ASP A 66 24.44 25.99 56.50
C ASP A 66 23.80 24.73 55.88
N SER A 67 23.12 23.91 56.69
CA SER A 67 22.45 22.69 56.23
C SER A 67 21.22 22.99 55.36
N GLN A 68 20.45 24.02 55.71
CA GLN A 68 19.25 24.42 54.96
C GLN A 68 19.65 25.09 53.64
N GLN A 69 20.70 25.92 53.65
CA GLN A 69 21.22 26.55 52.44
C GLN A 69 21.74 25.51 51.43
N LYS A 70 22.45 24.48 51.91
CA LYS A 70 22.91 23.37 51.05
C LYS A 70 21.76 22.55 50.46
N GLN A 71 20.64 22.37 51.20
CA GLN A 71 19.47 21.68 50.67
C GLN A 71 18.77 22.50 49.58
N ILE A 72 18.65 23.81 49.77
CA ILE A 72 18.08 24.73 48.77
C ILE A 72 18.94 24.75 47.51
N GLU A 73 20.26 24.83 47.64
CA GLU A 73 21.19 24.77 46.50
C GLU A 73 21.10 23.42 45.75
N LYS A 74 20.96 22.31 46.48
CA LYS A 74 20.78 20.98 45.89
C LYS A 74 19.47 20.88 45.11
N LEU A 75 18.37 21.38 45.66
CA LEU A 75 17.07 21.41 45.00
C LEU A 75 17.09 22.32 43.77
N HIS A 76 17.70 23.50 43.87
CA HIS A 76 17.88 24.42 42.75
C HIS A 76 18.68 23.78 41.61
N LYS A 77 19.77 23.09 41.95
CA LYS A 77 20.56 22.35 40.98
C LYS A 77 19.75 21.21 40.34
N LEU A 78 19.00 20.44 41.13
CA LEU A 78 18.12 19.38 40.59
C LEU A 78 17.06 19.94 39.63
N VAL A 79 16.43 21.06 39.98
CA VAL A 79 15.45 21.73 39.10
C VAL A 79 16.13 22.26 37.85
N THR A 80 17.29 22.90 37.97
CA THR A 80 18.02 23.49 36.84
C THR A 80 18.56 22.44 35.88
N ASP A 81 19.20 21.38 36.41
CA ASP A 81 19.71 20.26 35.63
C ASP A 81 18.56 19.49 34.96
N SER A 82 17.42 19.35 35.64
CA SER A 82 16.24 18.72 35.05
C SER A 82 15.65 19.56 33.92
N VAL A 83 15.59 20.89 34.04
CA VAL A 83 15.13 21.80 32.97
C VAL A 83 16.07 21.79 31.76
N ALA A 84 17.37 21.58 31.96
CA ALA A 84 18.34 21.49 30.87
C ALA A 84 18.16 20.25 29.97
N GLY A 85 17.47 19.21 30.47
CA GLY A 85 17.14 18.00 29.70
C GLY A 85 15.89 18.10 28.83
N PHE A 86 15.11 19.18 28.93
CA PHE A 86 13.90 19.39 28.13
C PHE A 86 14.18 20.30 26.93
N ALA A 87 13.47 20.06 25.83
CA ALA A 87 13.55 20.86 24.61
C ALA A 87 13.33 22.35 24.92
N THR A 88 14.24 23.20 24.47
CA THR A 88 14.13 24.65 24.66
C THR A 88 12.96 25.20 23.85
N THR A 89 12.50 26.42 24.17
CA THR A 89 11.47 27.11 23.37
C THR A 89 11.88 27.26 21.90
N GLN A 90 13.18 27.35 21.63
CA GLN A 90 13.74 27.38 20.27
C GLN A 90 13.62 26.02 19.55
N ASP A 91 13.80 24.91 20.25
CA ASP A 91 13.62 23.56 19.70
C ASP A 91 12.16 23.30 19.34
N LEU A 92 11.24 23.74 20.20
CA LEU A 92 9.79 23.67 19.95
C LEU A 92 9.37 24.51 18.75
N ALA A 93 9.85 25.75 18.65
CA ALA A 93 9.56 26.62 17.50
C ALA A 93 10.08 26.01 16.18
N THR A 94 11.27 25.42 16.21
CA THR A 94 11.85 24.72 15.06
C THR A 94 11.03 23.48 14.70
N SER A 95 10.58 22.71 15.69
CA SER A 95 9.73 21.53 15.48
C SER A 95 8.39 21.90 14.87
N ASN A 96 7.73 22.95 15.37
CA ASN A 96 6.45 23.42 14.82
C ASN A 96 6.58 23.85 13.36
N LYS A 97 7.63 24.61 13.02
CA LYS A 97 7.87 24.98 11.62
C LYS A 97 8.06 23.75 10.70
N ARG A 98 8.70 22.69 11.20
CA ARG A 98 8.83 21.43 10.45
C ARG A 98 7.50 20.70 10.31
N ILE A 99 6.65 20.75 11.33
CA ILE A 99 5.29 20.19 11.30
C ILE A 99 4.46 20.91 10.23
N ASP A 100 4.45 22.24 10.22
CA ASP A 100 3.71 23.05 9.24
C ASP A 100 4.16 22.74 7.80
N GLN A 101 5.47 22.62 7.59
CA GLN A 101 6.02 22.25 6.28
C GLN A 101 5.58 20.83 5.87
N THR A 102 5.61 19.88 6.81
CA THR A 102 5.20 18.50 6.55
C THR A 102 3.71 18.42 6.21
N GLU A 103 2.87 19.20 6.89
CA GLU A 103 1.44 19.29 6.58
C GLU A 103 1.21 19.85 5.18
N HIS A 104 1.95 20.90 4.79
CA HIS A 104 1.90 21.43 3.44
C HIS A 104 2.28 20.37 2.39
N ASP A 105 3.37 19.65 2.62
CA ASP A 105 3.86 18.62 1.70
C ASP A 105 2.84 17.48 1.56
N ILE A 106 2.22 17.05 2.66
CA ILE A 106 1.14 16.05 2.66
C ILE A 106 -0.05 16.52 1.81
N GLN A 107 -0.46 17.79 1.92
CA GLN A 107 -1.55 18.33 1.09
C GLN A 107 -1.22 18.36 -0.41
N GLN A 108 0.03 18.67 -0.77
CA GLN A 108 0.47 18.62 -2.17
C GLN A 108 0.48 17.19 -2.72
N LEU A 109 0.95 16.22 -1.92
CA LEU A 109 0.93 14.80 -2.28
C LEU A 109 -0.50 14.28 -2.48
N GLN A 110 -1.45 14.68 -1.63
CA GLN A 110 -2.86 14.34 -1.79
C GLN A 110 -3.43 14.87 -3.11
N LYS A 111 -3.14 16.13 -3.47
CA LYS A 111 -3.57 16.70 -4.77
C LYS A 111 -2.96 15.96 -5.95
N ALA A 112 -1.68 15.62 -5.87
CA ALA A 112 -1.00 14.85 -6.91
C ALA A 112 -1.62 13.45 -7.09
N LEU A 113 -1.97 12.79 -5.99
CA LEU A 113 -2.61 11.48 -6.00
C LEU A 113 -4.00 11.53 -6.66
N GLU A 114 -4.82 12.52 -6.34
CA GLU A 114 -6.13 12.68 -6.99
C GLU A 114 -6.01 12.97 -8.49
N LYS A 115 -5.02 13.77 -8.91
CA LYS A 115 -4.73 14.01 -10.33
C LYS A 115 -4.32 12.72 -11.03
N LEU A 116 -3.43 11.93 -10.43
CA LEU A 116 -3.00 10.65 -10.99
C LEU A 116 -4.17 9.67 -11.13
N LYS A 117 -5.04 9.60 -10.13
CA LYS A 117 -6.26 8.78 -10.15
C LYS A 117 -7.21 9.17 -11.27
N ALA A 118 -7.40 10.48 -11.50
CA ALA A 118 -8.18 10.96 -12.63
C ALA A 118 -7.56 10.54 -13.98
N THR A 119 -6.25 10.75 -14.15
CA THR A 119 -5.54 10.35 -15.39
C THR A 119 -5.62 8.84 -15.65
N LEU A 120 -5.47 8.01 -14.62
CA LEU A 120 -5.62 6.55 -14.75
C LEU A 120 -7.03 6.15 -15.18
N LYS A 121 -8.05 6.79 -14.61
CA LYS A 121 -9.45 6.55 -14.97
C LYS A 121 -9.72 6.90 -16.44
N ASP A 122 -9.22 8.04 -16.89
CA ASP A 122 -9.40 8.50 -18.28
C ASP A 122 -8.67 7.57 -19.26
N SER A 123 -7.43 7.18 -18.95
CA SER A 123 -6.66 6.23 -19.77
C SER A 123 -7.31 4.84 -19.83
N GLN A 124 -7.87 4.36 -18.71
CA GLN A 124 -8.61 3.10 -18.69
C GLN A 124 -9.86 3.18 -19.57
N LYS A 125 -10.59 4.29 -19.52
CA LYS A 125 -11.75 4.52 -20.38
C LYS A 125 -11.36 4.53 -21.86
N GLU A 126 -10.34 5.31 -22.22
CA GLU A 126 -9.86 5.40 -23.60
C GLU A 126 -9.45 4.02 -24.14
N THR A 127 -8.76 3.23 -23.32
CA THR A 127 -8.33 1.87 -23.69
C THR A 127 -9.53 0.95 -23.90
N LYS A 128 -10.54 1.03 -23.04
CA LYS A 128 -11.79 0.28 -23.18
C LYS A 128 -12.53 0.65 -24.46
N ASP A 129 -12.63 1.94 -24.75
CA ASP A 129 -13.32 2.45 -25.95
C ASP A 129 -12.59 2.00 -27.22
N LYS A 130 -11.25 2.05 -27.23
CA LYS A 130 -10.42 1.50 -28.33
C LYS A 130 -10.62 0.00 -28.52
N LEU A 131 -10.66 -0.77 -27.43
CA LEU A 131 -10.89 -2.21 -27.50
C LEU A 131 -12.27 -2.55 -28.07
N SER A 132 -13.30 -1.80 -27.66
CA SER A 132 -14.66 -1.97 -28.21
C SER A 132 -14.69 -1.70 -29.72
N ASN A 133 -14.06 -0.61 -30.16
CA ASN A 133 -13.99 -0.28 -31.58
C ASN A 133 -13.23 -1.36 -32.38
N LEU A 134 -12.09 -1.84 -31.87
CA LEU A 134 -11.37 -2.95 -32.52
C LEU A 134 -12.21 -4.22 -32.60
N GLN A 135 -12.97 -4.54 -31.54
CA GLN A 135 -13.87 -5.69 -31.56
C GLN A 135 -14.97 -5.54 -32.62
N GLU A 136 -15.54 -4.34 -32.76
CA GLU A 136 -16.51 -4.04 -33.82
C GLU A 136 -15.88 -4.19 -35.22
N GLN A 137 -14.67 -3.69 -35.42
CA GLN A 137 -13.93 -3.88 -36.67
C GLN A 137 -13.70 -5.35 -36.99
N ILE A 138 -13.26 -6.15 -36.01
CA ILE A 138 -13.08 -7.61 -36.17
C ILE A 138 -14.39 -8.27 -36.54
N ASN A 139 -15.48 -7.96 -35.84
CA ASN A 139 -16.80 -8.53 -36.13
C ASN A 139 -17.24 -8.20 -37.56
N ASN A 140 -17.03 -6.96 -37.99
CA ASN A 140 -17.33 -6.54 -39.37
C ASN A 140 -16.48 -7.26 -40.42
N ILE A 141 -15.21 -7.54 -40.12
CA ILE A 141 -14.34 -8.30 -41.02
C ILE A 141 -14.83 -9.76 -41.13
N THR A 142 -15.08 -10.40 -39.99
CA THR A 142 -15.54 -11.80 -39.95
C THR A 142 -16.85 -11.98 -40.71
N LEU A 143 -17.80 -11.06 -40.54
CA LEU A 143 -19.11 -11.14 -41.20
C LEU A 143 -19.05 -10.89 -42.72
N ASN A 144 -18.13 -10.05 -43.20
CA ASN A 144 -18.13 -9.61 -44.60
C ASN A 144 -17.09 -10.32 -45.48
N TYR A 145 -16.01 -10.85 -44.93
CA TYR A 145 -14.86 -11.33 -45.72
C TYR A 145 -14.58 -12.82 -45.59
N ILE A 146 -15.13 -13.51 -44.58
CA ILE A 146 -15.08 -14.96 -44.49
C ILE A 146 -16.44 -15.49 -44.95
N LEU A 147 -16.58 -15.70 -46.26
CA LEU A 147 -17.75 -16.42 -46.77
C LEU A 147 -17.73 -17.84 -46.18
N GLU A 148 -18.84 -18.26 -45.60
CA GLU A 148 -19.02 -19.65 -45.16
C GLU A 148 -19.01 -20.59 -46.37
N ALA A 149 -18.69 -21.87 -46.14
CA ALA A 149 -18.77 -22.87 -47.20
C ALA A 149 -20.23 -23.00 -47.70
N PRO A 150 -20.44 -23.35 -48.98
CA PRO A 150 -21.80 -23.63 -49.48
C PRO A 150 -22.52 -24.66 -48.60
N ILE A 151 -23.77 -24.35 -48.22
CA ILE A 151 -24.60 -25.23 -47.39
C ILE A 151 -25.41 -26.17 -48.32
N ASP A 152 -24.71 -27.05 -49.04
CA ASP A 152 -25.31 -28.01 -49.98
C ASP A 152 -25.06 -29.48 -49.60
N GLY A 153 -24.45 -29.72 -48.43
CA GLY A 153 -24.14 -31.05 -47.91
C GLY A 153 -22.84 -31.65 -48.46
N LYS A 154 -22.09 -30.92 -49.28
CA LYS A 154 -20.78 -31.34 -49.76
C LYS A 154 -19.66 -30.88 -48.83
N THR A 155 -18.49 -31.52 -48.96
CA THR A 155 -17.30 -31.13 -48.20
C THR A 155 -16.45 -30.17 -49.04
N TYR A 156 -16.06 -29.05 -48.44
CA TYR A 156 -15.23 -28.04 -49.08
C TYR A 156 -13.93 -27.82 -48.30
N GLY A 157 -12.86 -27.51 -49.02
CA GLY A 157 -11.61 -27.02 -48.48
C GLY A 157 -11.33 -25.60 -48.97
N ARG A 158 -10.50 -24.84 -48.24
CA ARG A 158 -10.00 -23.54 -48.69
C ARG A 158 -8.75 -23.73 -49.54
N LYS A 159 -8.75 -23.18 -50.75
CA LYS A 159 -7.60 -23.11 -51.64
C LYS A 159 -7.54 -21.71 -52.23
N ASP A 160 -6.39 -21.04 -52.10
CA ASP A 160 -6.16 -19.68 -52.63
C ASP A 160 -7.25 -18.66 -52.22
N SER A 161 -7.72 -18.76 -50.98
CA SER A 161 -8.82 -17.92 -50.44
C SER A 161 -10.20 -18.15 -51.06
N ASP A 162 -10.41 -19.21 -51.85
CA ASP A 162 -11.71 -19.65 -52.36
C ASP A 162 -12.10 -21.03 -51.81
N TRP A 163 -13.41 -21.31 -51.78
CA TRP A 163 -13.91 -22.65 -51.46
C TRP A 163 -13.79 -23.56 -52.67
N SER A 164 -13.16 -24.73 -52.48
CA SER A 164 -13.04 -25.77 -53.49
C SER A 164 -13.67 -27.07 -52.98
N GLU A 165 -14.55 -27.67 -53.77
CA GLU A 165 -15.21 -28.94 -53.43
C GLU A 165 -14.16 -30.06 -53.34
N ILE A 166 -14.16 -30.78 -52.21
CA ILE A 166 -13.31 -31.96 -52.03
C ILE A 166 -14.09 -33.15 -52.56
N VAL A 167 -13.76 -33.56 -53.78
CA VAL A 167 -14.32 -34.77 -54.38
C VAL A 167 -13.54 -35.98 -53.87
N VAL A 168 -14.11 -36.72 -52.94
CA VAL A 168 -13.57 -38.02 -52.52
C VAL A 168 -13.89 -39.03 -53.61
N VAL A 169 -12.89 -39.41 -54.40
CA VAL A 169 -13.05 -40.43 -55.43
C VAL A 169 -12.97 -41.81 -54.78
N ASN A 170 -14.11 -42.50 -54.70
CA ASN A 170 -14.12 -43.90 -54.28
C ASN A 170 -13.71 -44.79 -55.47
N LEU A 171 -12.41 -45.06 -55.57
CA LEU A 171 -11.84 -45.87 -56.64
C LEU A 171 -12.08 -47.36 -56.37
N SER A 172 -12.61 -48.07 -57.36
CA SER A 172 -12.77 -49.52 -57.33
C SER A 172 -12.38 -50.13 -58.66
N PHE A 173 -11.86 -51.36 -58.62
CA PHE A 173 -11.46 -52.11 -59.81
C PHE A 173 -12.40 -53.29 -60.05
N PRO A 174 -12.81 -53.55 -61.31
CA PRO A 174 -13.61 -54.70 -61.65
C PRO A 174 -12.75 -55.97 -61.75
N PHE A 175 -13.16 -57.03 -61.08
CA PHE A 175 -12.62 -58.38 -61.19
C PHE A 175 -13.69 -59.35 -61.67
N PHE A 176 -13.26 -60.35 -62.45
CA PHE A 176 -14.11 -61.48 -62.81
C PHE A 176 -13.71 -62.66 -61.94
N LEU A 177 -14.69 -63.18 -61.20
CA LEU A 177 -14.54 -64.41 -60.46
C LEU A 177 -14.55 -65.60 -61.44
N SER A 178 -14.07 -66.76 -60.97
CA SER A 178 -14.01 -67.99 -61.77
C SER A 178 -15.38 -68.49 -62.24
N ASP A 179 -16.46 -68.05 -61.59
CA ASP A 179 -17.85 -68.32 -61.97
C ASP A 179 -18.39 -67.33 -63.03
N GLY A 180 -17.56 -66.40 -63.49
CA GLY A 180 -17.92 -65.37 -64.48
C GLY A 180 -18.62 -64.14 -63.88
N VAL A 181 -18.85 -64.10 -62.56
CA VAL A 181 -19.47 -62.96 -61.89
C VAL A 181 -18.48 -61.81 -61.81
N ARG A 182 -18.93 -60.61 -62.19
CA ARG A 182 -18.18 -59.38 -62.03
C ARG A 182 -18.36 -58.83 -60.61
N GLN A 183 -17.26 -58.61 -59.90
CA GLN A 183 -17.24 -57.95 -58.61
C GLN A 183 -16.32 -56.73 -58.64
N ASN A 184 -16.78 -55.59 -58.12
CA ASN A 184 -15.94 -54.41 -57.95
C ASN A 184 -15.31 -54.44 -56.55
N ILE A 185 -13.98 -54.38 -56.49
CA ILE A 185 -13.23 -54.35 -55.24
C ILE A 185 -12.80 -52.91 -54.99
N PRO A 186 -13.19 -52.29 -53.85
CA PRO A 186 -12.77 -50.93 -53.52
C PRO A 186 -11.28 -50.90 -53.15
N LEU A 187 -10.61 -49.81 -53.48
CA LEU A 187 -9.27 -49.52 -52.98
C LEU A 187 -9.33 -49.06 -51.52
N THR A 188 -8.23 -49.25 -50.79
CA THR A 188 -8.02 -48.61 -49.49
C THR A 188 -7.79 -47.10 -49.64
N SER A 189 -7.83 -46.36 -48.53
CA SER A 189 -7.53 -44.92 -48.50
C SER A 189 -6.14 -44.56 -49.06
N ASP A 190 -5.20 -45.51 -49.02
CA ASP A 190 -3.83 -45.35 -49.50
C ASP A 190 -3.67 -45.82 -50.96
N PHE A 191 -4.79 -45.94 -51.68
CA PHE A 191 -4.85 -46.43 -53.06
C PHE A 191 -4.28 -47.84 -53.24
N GLN A 192 -4.51 -48.74 -52.27
CA GLN A 192 -4.06 -50.13 -52.36
C GLN A 192 -5.21 -51.07 -52.70
N LEU A 193 -4.93 -52.06 -53.55
CA LEU A 193 -5.88 -53.12 -53.88
C LEU A 193 -5.69 -54.30 -52.91
N PRO A 194 -6.70 -54.65 -52.10
CA PRO A 194 -6.63 -55.85 -51.27
C PRO A 194 -6.81 -57.11 -52.13
N PHE A 195 -5.97 -58.11 -51.89
CA PHE A 195 -6.08 -59.44 -52.47
C PHE A 195 -5.75 -60.51 -51.42
N PHE A 196 -6.24 -61.73 -51.63
CA PHE A 196 -6.02 -62.83 -50.72
C PHE A 196 -5.11 -63.87 -51.37
N LEU A 197 -4.08 -64.29 -50.65
CA LEU A 197 -3.24 -65.41 -51.05
C LEU A 197 -4.01 -66.74 -50.88
N SER A 198 -3.48 -67.80 -51.48
CA SER A 198 -4.05 -69.15 -51.36
C SER A 198 -4.04 -69.69 -49.92
N ASP A 199 -3.25 -69.11 -49.03
CA ASP A 199 -3.22 -69.43 -47.59
C ASP A 199 -4.26 -68.64 -46.77
N GLY A 200 -5.07 -67.80 -47.42
CA GLY A 200 -6.09 -66.97 -46.78
C GLY A 200 -5.58 -65.66 -46.17
N THR A 201 -4.27 -65.40 -46.22
CA THR A 201 -3.73 -64.12 -45.76
C THR A 201 -4.04 -63.00 -46.75
N GLN A 202 -4.43 -61.84 -46.23
CA GLN A 202 -4.66 -60.66 -47.04
C GLN A 202 -3.34 -59.93 -47.28
N GLN A 203 -3.07 -59.58 -48.53
CA GLN A 203 -2.01 -58.67 -48.91
C GLN A 203 -2.58 -57.52 -49.75
N ASN A 204 -1.80 -56.45 -49.87
CA ASN A 204 -2.21 -55.25 -50.56
C ASN A 204 -1.22 -54.93 -51.69
N ILE A 205 -1.73 -54.65 -52.89
CA ILE A 205 -0.91 -54.16 -54.01
C ILE A 205 -1.03 -52.64 -54.05
N GLN A 206 0.10 -51.93 -53.95
CA GLN A 206 0.12 -50.49 -54.16
C GLN A 206 -0.18 -50.20 -55.62
N MET A 207 -1.26 -49.46 -55.88
CA MET A 207 -1.54 -48.99 -57.23
C MET A 207 -0.66 -47.78 -57.53
N VAL A 208 -0.08 -47.75 -58.73
CA VAL A 208 0.60 -46.55 -59.24
C VAL A 208 -0.48 -45.59 -59.71
N VAL A 209 -0.62 -44.47 -59.01
CA VAL A 209 -1.50 -43.37 -59.38
C VAL A 209 -0.66 -42.39 -60.22
N ILE A 210 -1.06 -42.17 -61.47
CA ILE A 210 -0.42 -41.23 -62.42
C ILE A 210 -1.22 -39.95 -62.46
#